data_AF-A0A8K2A2C8-F1
#
_entry.id   AF-A0A8K2A2C8-F1
#
_cell.length_a   1.000
_cell.length_b   1.000
_cell.length_c   1.000
_cell.angle_alpha   90.00
_cell.angle_beta   90.00
_cell.angle_gamma   90.00
#
_symmetry.space_group_name_H-M   'P 1'
#
loop_
_entity.id
_entity.type
_entity.pdbx_description
1 polymer ?
#
loop_
_entity_poly.entity_id
_entity_poly.type
_entity_poly.pdbx_seq_one_letter_code
_entity_poly.pdbx_strand_id
1 'polypeptide(L)'
;MLSKETLFALSLFPYLGFLWFLTQSQQAPRLALVGFYMTLVFVAVTIPVGIYAQQVYGQTLANVDGLHGGAEVFLTLANILVVLGFRQALHQQRTP
;
A
#
# COMPACT_ATOMS: atom_id res chain seq x y z
N MET A 1 19.14 12.73 -15.44
CA MET A 1 17.99 11.81 -15.53
C MET A 1 17.39 11.65 -14.15
N LEU A 2 16.06 11.56 -14.04
CA LEU A 2 15.36 11.38 -12.76
C LEU A 2 15.67 9.98 -12.19
N SER A 3 16.04 9.85 -10.92
CA SER A 3 16.35 8.55 -10.30
C SER A 3 15.06 7.79 -9.95
N LYS A 4 15.14 6.46 -9.82
CA LYS A 4 13.98 5.61 -9.47
C LYS A 4 13.37 6.00 -8.12
N GLU A 5 14.22 6.32 -7.16
CA GLU A 5 13.85 6.72 -5.80
C GLU A 5 13.12 8.06 -5.81
N THR A 6 13.56 8.98 -6.67
CA THR A 6 12.94 10.30 -6.83
C THR A 6 11.58 10.16 -7.51
N LEU A 7 11.46 9.32 -8.55
CA LEU A 7 10.18 9.02 -9.19
C LEU A 7 9.19 8.38 -8.22
N PHE A 8 9.65 7.47 -7.34
CA PHE A 8 8.83 6.87 -6.30
C PHE A 8 8.39 7.88 -5.24
N ALA A 9 9.29 8.74 -4.76
CA ALA A 9 8.94 9.78 -3.80
C ALA A 9 7.92 10.77 -4.40
N LEU A 10 8.10 11.13 -5.67
CA LEU A 10 7.15 12.00 -6.39
C LEU A 10 5.80 11.32 -6.63
N SER A 11 5.74 10.00 -6.82
CA SER A 11 4.48 9.29 -7.00
C SER A 11 3.64 9.20 -5.70
N LEU A 12 4.23 9.46 -4.54
CA LEU A 12 3.49 9.54 -3.28
C LEU A 12 2.51 10.72 -3.27
N PHE A 13 2.84 11.84 -3.90
CA PHE A 13 1.94 13.00 -3.98
C PHE A 13 0.59 12.70 -4.65
N PRO A 14 0.54 12.18 -5.90
CA PRO A 14 -0.73 11.84 -6.53
C PRO A 14 -1.46 10.73 -5.76
N TYR A 15 -0.74 9.82 -5.09
CA TYR A 15 -1.34 8.79 -4.25
C TYR A 15 -2.04 9.36 -3.01
N LEU A 16 -1.42 10.34 -2.33
CA LEU A 16 -2.05 11.05 -1.21
C LEU A 16 -3.26 11.86 -1.67
N GLY A 17 -3.19 12.49 -2.85
CA GLY A 17 -4.33 13.16 -3.46
C GLY A 17 -5.49 12.18 -3.75
N PHE A 18 -5.18 10.99 -4.26
CA PHE A 18 -6.14 9.91 -4.45
C PHE A 18 -6.79 9.49 -3.13
N LEU A 19 -6.01 9.24 -2.07
CA LEU A 19 -6.53 8.86 -0.76
C LEU A 19 -7.43 9.94 -0.15
N TRP A 20 -7.00 11.20 -0.25
CA TRP A 20 -7.78 12.34 0.22
C TRP A 20 -9.13 12.43 -0.52
N PHE A 21 -9.11 12.36 -1.85
CA PHE A 21 -10.32 12.40 -2.67
C PHE A 21 -11.25 11.22 -2.35
N LEU A 22 -10.69 10.01 -2.24
CA LEU A 22 -11.45 8.80 -1.95
C LEU A 22 -12.14 8.89 -0.58
N THR A 23 -11.42 9.40 0.43
CA THR A 23 -11.93 9.62 1.78
C THR A 23 -13.02 10.70 1.81
N GLN A 24 -12.78 11.82 1.12
CA GLN A 24 -13.71 12.94 1.09
C GLN A 24 -15.01 12.60 0.34
N SER A 25 -14.93 11.78 -0.71
CA SER A 25 -16.10 11.38 -1.48
C SER A 25 -17.10 10.55 -0.69
N GLN A 26 -16.65 9.83 0.35
CA GLN A 26 -17.44 8.87 1.15
C GLN A 26 -18.18 7.78 0.32
N GLN A 27 -17.84 7.64 -0.96
CA GLN A 27 -18.43 6.65 -1.86
C GLN A 27 -17.72 5.30 -1.80
N ALA A 28 -16.48 5.29 -1.30
CA ALA A 28 -15.69 4.07 -1.20
C ALA A 28 -16.15 3.20 -0.03
N PRO A 29 -16.21 1.87 -0.19
CA PRO A 29 -16.48 0.95 0.90
C PRO A 29 -15.40 1.09 1.97
N ARG A 30 -15.79 1.19 3.25
CA ARG A 30 -14.83 1.41 4.35
C ARG A 30 -13.70 0.38 4.38
N LEU A 31 -14.02 -0.89 4.09
CA LEU A 31 -13.02 -1.97 4.05
C LEU A 31 -11.99 -1.77 2.92
N ALA A 32 -12.43 -1.26 1.76
CA ALA A 32 -11.52 -0.95 0.66
C ALA A 32 -10.65 0.27 0.98
N LEU A 33 -11.24 1.29 1.62
CA LEU A 33 -10.51 2.46 2.09
C LEU A 33 -9.39 2.07 3.07
N VAL A 34 -9.67 1.15 4.01
CA VAL A 34 -8.65 0.59 4.91
C VAL A 34 -7.54 -0.09 4.12
N GLY A 35 -7.87 -0.91 3.11
CA GLY A 35 -6.87 -1.54 2.25
C GLY A 35 -5.95 -0.53 1.56
N PHE A 36 -6.49 0.56 1.02
CA PHE A 36 -5.66 1.63 0.44
C PHE A 36 -4.79 2.33 1.51
N TYR A 37 -5.33 2.66 2.68
CA TYR A 37 -4.51 3.22 3.76
C TYR A 37 -3.42 2.26 4.24
N MET A 38 -3.66 0.95 4.24
CA MET A 38 -2.61 -0.04 4.53
C MET A 38 -1.48 0.04 3.52
N THR A 39 -1.73 0.29 2.24
CA THR A 39 -0.65 0.53 1.26
C THR A 39 0.18 1.77 1.59
N LEU A 40 -0.41 2.82 2.15
CA LEU A 40 0.37 3.97 2.66
C LEU A 40 1.26 3.57 3.84
N VAL A 41 0.72 2.78 4.78
CA VAL A 41 1.48 2.24 5.92
C VAL A 41 2.60 1.33 5.45
N PHE A 42 2.35 0.48 4.44
CA PHE A 42 3.36 -0.35 3.79
C PHE A 42 4.54 0.48 3.30
N VAL A 43 4.30 1.59 2.60
CA VAL A 43 5.37 2.49 2.15
C VAL A 43 6.11 3.10 3.34
N ALA A 44 5.39 3.58 4.35
CA ALA A 44 5.99 4.18 5.55
C ALA A 44 6.89 3.20 6.33
N VAL A 45 6.57 1.90 6.32
CA VAL A 45 7.37 0.85 6.98
C VAL A 45 8.50 0.33 6.08
N THR A 46 8.26 0.13 4.79
CA THR A 46 9.25 -0.48 3.89
C THR A 46 10.42 0.44 3.57
N ILE A 47 10.23 1.77 3.58
CA ILE A 47 11.33 2.73 3.43
C ILE A 47 12.39 2.55 4.54
N PRO A 48 12.05 2.67 5.85
CA PRO A 48 13.03 2.49 6.92
C PRO A 48 13.56 1.05 7.01
N VAL A 49 12.72 0.04 6.78
CA VAL A 49 13.20 -1.36 6.75
C VAL A 49 14.17 -1.58 5.60
N GLY A 50 13.95 -0.96 4.43
CA GLY A 50 14.89 -1.00 3.31
C GLY A 50 16.21 -0.30 3.62
N ILE A 51 16.18 0.84 4.30
CA ILE A 51 17.40 1.52 4.79
C ILE A 51 18.15 0.62 5.78
N TYR A 52 17.44 0.01 6.74
CA TYR A 52 18.01 -0.92 7.71
C TYR A 52 18.64 -2.14 7.01
N ALA A 53 17.96 -2.71 6.02
CA ALA A 53 18.46 -3.84 5.26
C ALA A 53 19.79 -3.52 4.55
N GLN A 54 19.84 -2.32 3.93
CA GLN A 54 21.03 -1.85 3.25
C GLN A 54 22.20 -1.56 4.21
N GLN A 55 21.91 -1.03 5.40
CA GLN A 55 22.92 -0.69 6.41
C GLN A 55 23.47 -1.91 7.17
N VAL A 56 22.60 -2.88 7.50
CA VAL A 56 22.97 -4.02 8.37
C VAL A 56 23.35 -5.26 7.56
N TYR A 57 22.58 -5.58 6.52
CA TYR A 57 22.83 -6.78 5.71
C TYR A 57 23.62 -6.49 4.43
N GLY A 58 23.86 -5.20 4.11
CA GLY A 58 24.56 -4.79 2.88
C GLY A 58 23.77 -5.09 1.60
N GLN A 59 22.50 -5.48 1.74
CA GLN A 59 21.65 -5.97 0.68
C GLN A 59 20.37 -5.13 0.59
N THR A 60 19.75 -5.12 -0.58
CA THR A 60 18.44 -4.49 -0.74
C THR A 60 17.38 -5.28 0.02
N LEU A 61 16.27 -4.62 0.40
CA LEU A 61 15.13 -5.26 1.07
C LEU A 61 14.68 -6.56 0.38
N ALA A 62 14.68 -6.55 -0.95
CA ALA A 62 14.25 -7.67 -1.79
C ALA A 62 15.17 -8.90 -1.72
N ASN A 63 16.42 -8.72 -1.29
CA ASN A 63 17.40 -9.80 -1.19
C ASN A 63 17.45 -10.43 0.20
N VAL A 64 16.69 -9.89 1.17
CA VAL A 64 16.60 -10.45 2.53
C VAL A 64 15.27 -11.17 2.66
N ASP A 65 15.27 -12.49 2.44
CA ASP A 65 14.05 -13.32 2.32
C ASP A 65 13.00 -13.06 3.41
N GLY A 66 13.42 -12.96 4.67
CA GLY A 66 12.51 -12.69 5.78
C GLY A 66 11.84 -11.30 5.72
N LEU A 67 12.59 -10.28 5.30
CA LEU A 67 12.07 -8.92 5.16
C LEU A 67 11.25 -8.77 3.87
N HIS A 68 11.71 -9.39 2.78
CA HIS A 68 11.01 -9.38 1.50
C HIS A 68 9.67 -10.11 1.60
N GLY A 69 9.66 -11.34 2.10
CA GLY A 69 8.44 -12.12 2.27
C GLY A 69 7.46 -11.45 3.24
N GLY A 70 7.96 -10.82 4.32
CA GLY A 70 7.12 -10.01 5.21
C GLY A 70 6.46 -8.82 4.51
N ALA A 71 7.21 -8.12 3.66
CA ALA A 71 6.70 -7.03 2.85
C ALA A 71 5.63 -7.51 1.84
N GLU A 72 5.87 -8.64 1.17
CA GLU A 72 4.92 -9.23 0.23
C GLU A 72 3.62 -9.65 0.93
N VAL A 73 3.70 -10.36 2.05
CA VAL A 73 2.52 -10.77 2.83
C VAL A 73 1.70 -9.56 3.26
N PHE A 74 2.35 -8.50 3.74
CA PHE A 74 1.66 -7.27 4.12
C PHE A 74 0.90 -6.66 2.94
N LEU A 75 1.56 -6.53 1.78
CA LEU A 75 0.95 -5.97 0.58
C LEU A 75 -0.18 -6.86 0.03
N THR A 76 -0.04 -8.19 0.14
CA THR A 76 -1.10 -9.15 -0.18
C THR A 76 -2.32 -8.93 0.70
N LEU A 77 -2.15 -8.79 2.02
CA LEU A 77 -3.25 -8.53 2.94
C LEU A 77 -3.95 -7.20 2.61
N ALA A 78 -3.19 -6.12 2.37
CA ALA A 78 -3.75 -4.82 1.98
C ALA A 78 -4.63 -4.94 0.72
N ASN A 79 -4.13 -5.62 -0.32
CA ASN A 79 -4.88 -5.84 -1.56
C ASN A 79 -6.12 -6.72 -1.37
N ILE A 80 -6.05 -7.74 -0.52
CA ILE A 80 -7.22 -8.57 -0.17
C ILE A 80 -8.32 -7.69 0.46
N LEU A 81 -7.99 -6.77 1.36
CA LEU A 81 -8.97 -5.85 1.95
C LEU A 81 -9.62 -4.95 0.90
N VAL A 82 -8.84 -4.45 -0.07
CA VAL A 82 -9.38 -3.68 -1.21
C VAL A 82 -10.41 -4.50 -1.97
N VAL A 83 -10.04 -5.72 -2.38
CA VAL A 83 -10.92 -6.61 -3.16
C VAL A 83 -12.17 -6.99 -2.37
N LEU A 84 -12.03 -7.38 -1.10
CA LEU A 84 -13.16 -7.74 -0.24
C LEU A 84 -14.09 -6.55 0.01
N GLY A 85 -13.54 -5.35 0.18
CA GLY A 85 -14.35 -4.15 0.39
C GLY A 85 -15.22 -3.80 -0.80
N PHE A 86 -14.67 -3.85 -2.02
CA PHE A 86 -15.47 -3.63 -3.22
C PHE A 86 -16.45 -4.77 -3.48
N ARG A 87 -16.05 -6.03 -3.25
CA ARG A 87 -16.95 -7.18 -3.36
C ARG A 87 -18.16 -7.03 -2.42
N GLN A 88 -17.95 -6.61 -1.17
CA GLN A 88 -19.02 -6.39 -0.21
C GLN A 88 -20.03 -5.33 -0.69
N ALA A 89 -19.54 -4.21 -1.23
CA ALA A 89 -20.40 -3.14 -1.73
C ALA A 89 -21.22 -3.57 -2.95
N LEU A 90 -20.62 -4.33 -3.87
CA LEU A 90 -21.34 -4.90 -5.01
C LEU A 90 -22.43 -5.89 -4.58
N HIS A 91 -22.17 -6.69 -3.53
CA HIS A 91 -23.19 -7.58 -2.98
C HIS A 91 -24.35 -6.80 -2.34
N GLN A 92 -24.06 -5.74 -1.57
CA GLN A 92 -25.09 -4.91 -0.94
C GLN A 92 -26.00 -4.23 -1.97
N GLN A 93 -25.44 -3.74 -3.09
CA GLN A 93 -26.21 -3.15 -4.19
C GLN A 93 -27.12 -4.15 -4.94
N ARG A 94 -26.83 -5.46 -4.88
CA ARG A 94 -27.63 -6.50 -5.54
C ARG A 94 -28.77 -7.04 -4.69
N THR A 95 -28.73 -6.81 -3.37
CA THR A 95 -29.85 -7.12 -2.47
C THR A 95 -30.91 -6.02 -2.60
N PRO A 96 -32.14 -6.35 -3.04
CA PRO A 96 -33.24 -5.38 -3.20
C PRO A 96 -33.75 -4.85 -1.86
#